data_AF-A0A421B220-F1
#
_entry.id   AF-A0A421B220-F1
#
_cell.length_a   1.000
_cell.length_b   1.000
_cell.length_c   1.000
_cell.angle_alpha   90.00
_cell.angle_beta   90.00
_cell.angle_gamma   90.00
#
_symmetry.space_group_name_H-M   'P 1'
#
loop_
_entity.id
_entity.type
_entity.pdbx_description
1 polymer ?
#
loop_
_entity_poly.entity_id
_entity_poly.type
_entity_poly.pdbx_seq_one_letter_code
_entity_poly.pdbx_strand_id
1 'polypeptide(L)' 'MTIALSPRWRKATASQPTEACVEIAHLPGAVGIRDSKTSPTGPILRLPAPALPALLEHLTPDDRRLASA' A
#
# COMPACT_ATOMS: atom_id res chain seq x y z
N MET A 1 -13.99 2.10 26.31
CA MET A 1 -13.81 0.82 25.57
C MET A 1 -13.78 1.17 24.09
N THR A 2 -12.58 1.25 23.50
CA THR A 2 -12.42 1.67 22.09
C THR A 2 -12.29 0.42 21.23
N ILE A 3 -13.16 0.27 20.24
CA ILE A 3 -13.08 -0.82 19.26
C ILE A 3 -11.85 -0.54 18.37
N ALA A 4 -10.85 -1.43 18.41
CA ALA A 4 -9.76 -1.39 17.45
C ALA A 4 -10.29 -1.92 16.11
N LEU A 5 -10.44 -1.02 15.13
CA LEU A 5 -10.78 -1.42 13.77
C LEU A 5 -9.52 -1.99 13.12
N SER A 6 -9.56 -3.28 12.78
CA SER A 6 -8.49 -3.91 12.01
C SER A 6 -8.41 -3.25 10.62
N PRO A 7 -7.23 -2.86 10.16
CA PRO A 7 -7.07 -2.23 8.85
C PRO A 7 -7.50 -3.17 7.74
N ARG A 8 -8.32 -2.66 6.81
CA ARG A 8 -8.78 -3.42 5.64
C ARG A 8 -7.76 -3.32 4.51
N TRP A 9 -6.90 -4.33 4.43
CA TRP A 9 -5.90 -4.47 3.38
C TRP A 9 -6.53 -4.91 2.06
N ARG A 10 -6.10 -4.29 0.97
CA ARG A 10 -6.47 -4.65 -0.40
C ARG A 10 -5.19 -4.89 -1.20
N LYS A 11 -5.10 -6.05 -1.84
CA LYS A 11 -4.02 -6.40 -2.77
C LYS A 11 -4.11 -5.55 -4.04
N ALA A 12 -2.97 -5.09 -4.55
CA ALA A 12 -2.87 -4.38 -5.82
C ALA A 12 -3.20 -5.31 -7.00
N THR A 13 -3.74 -4.76 -8.08
CA THR A 13 -4.07 -5.51 -9.30
C THR A 13 -2.83 -6.00 -10.04
N ALA A 14 -1.76 -5.21 -10.04
CA ALA A 14 -0.43 -5.56 -10.57
C ALA A 14 0.23 -6.75 -9.87
N SER A 15 -0.26 -7.15 -8.70
CA SER A 15 0.32 -8.27 -7.95
C SER A 15 0.06 -9.57 -8.72
N GLN A 16 1.08 -10.04 -9.42
CA GLN A 16 1.05 -11.31 -10.12
C GLN A 16 1.03 -12.48 -9.11
N PRO A 17 0.60 -13.69 -9.53
CA PRO A 17 0.39 -14.82 -8.62
C PRO A 17 1.64 -15.22 -7.82
N THR A 18 2.84 -14.98 -8.36
CA THR A 18 4.12 -15.42 -7.78
C THR A 18 5.06 -14.28 -7.41
N GLU A 19 4.88 -13.07 -7.95
CA GLU A 19 5.84 -11.96 -7.81
C GLU A 19 5.16 -10.60 -7.57
N ALA A 20 5.90 -9.66 -6.96
CA ALA A 20 5.47 -8.27 -6.71
C ALA A 20 4.15 -8.07 -5.91
N CYS A 21 3.87 -8.91 -4.91
CA CYS A 21 2.64 -8.84 -4.11
C CYS A 21 2.65 -7.65 -3.12
N VAL A 22 1.85 -6.62 -3.39
CA VAL A 22 1.70 -5.44 -2.53
C VAL A 22 0.26 -5.29 -2.07
N GLU A 23 0.08 -4.89 -0.81
CA GLU A 23 -1.21 -4.52 -0.23
C GLU A 23 -1.20 -3.09 0.30
N ILE A 24 -2.36 -2.44 0.17
CA ILE A 24 -2.61 -1.08 0.67
C ILE A 24 -3.81 -1.09 1.62
N ALA A 25 -3.74 -0.30 2.69
CA ALA A 25 -4.88 -0.05 3.58
C ALA A 25 -5.02 1.45 3.87
N HIS A 26 -6.25 1.95 3.82
CA HIS A 26 -6.58 3.27 4.36
C HIS A 26 -6.67 3.19 5.88
N LEU A 27 -5.92 4.05 6.55
CA LEU A 27 -5.86 4.17 8.01
C LEU A 27 -6.34 5.57 8.42
N PRO A 28 -6.71 5.79 9.68
CA PRO A 28 -6.98 7.15 10.17
C PRO A 28 -5.77 8.07 9.95
N GLY A 29 -5.90 9.03 9.02
CA GLY A 29 -4.85 10.01 8.69
C GLY A 29 -3.65 9.47 7.89
N ALA A 30 -3.66 8.21 7.48
CA ALA A 30 -2.51 7.57 6.84
C ALA A 30 -2.91 6.51 5.82
N VAL A 31 -1.93 6.12 5.01
CA VAL A 31 -2.00 4.94 4.15
C VAL A 31 -0.88 3.99 4.55
N GLY A 32 -1.24 2.72 4.78
CA GLY A 32 -0.29 1.63 4.98
C GLY A 32 -0.01 0.93 3.66
N ILE A 33 1.26 0.63 3.39
CA ILE A 33 1.73 -0.16 2.25
C ILE A 33 2.60 -1.29 2.80
N ARG A 34 2.37 -2.52 2.35
CA ARG A 34 3.17 -3.70 2.78
C ARG A 34 3.32 -4.74 1.68
N ASP A 35 4.32 -5.59 1.83
CA ASP A 35 4.46 -6.80 1.02
C ASP A 35 3.50 -7.89 1.55
N SER A 36 2.62 -8.41 0.69
CA SER A 36 1.67 -9.46 1.08
C SER A 36 2.37 -10.76 1.53
N LYS A 37 3.56 -11.05 0.99
CA LYS A 37 4.32 -12.28 1.25
C LYS A 37 4.86 -12.33 2.68
N THR A 38 5.12 -11.18 3.27
CA THR A 38 5.67 -11.07 4.63
C THR A 38 4.58 -10.75 5.67
N SER A 39 3.34 -10.51 5.23
CA SER A 39 2.21 -10.29 6.13
C SER A 39 1.90 -11.55 6.97
N PRO A 40 1.54 -11.40 8.27
CA PRO A 40 1.28 -10.14 8.97
C PRO A 40 2.49 -9.55 9.72
N THR A 41 3.66 -10.18 9.66
CA THR A 41 4.82 -9.84 10.51
C THR A 41 5.83 -8.89 9.88
N GLY A 42 5.76 -8.70 8.56
CA GLY A 42 6.67 -7.85 7.80
C GLY A 42 6.47 -6.34 8.02
N PRO A 43 7.43 -5.54 7.54
CA PRO A 43 7.39 -4.09 7.69
C PRO A 43 6.21 -3.48 6.94
N ILE A 44 5.65 -2.41 7.52
CA ILE A 44 4.61 -1.59 6.92
C ILE A 44 5.17 -0.19 6.73
N LEU A 45 5.24 0.26 5.47
CA LEU A 45 5.48 1.67 5.18
C LEU A 45 4.18 2.43 5.45
N ARG A 46 4.24 3.44 6.33
CA ARG A 46 3.09 4.28 6.68
C ARG A 46 3.32 5.70 6.20
N LEU A 47 2.51 6.12 5.24
CA LEU A 47 2.54 7.47 4.69
C LEU A 47 1.40 8.30 5.28
N PRO A 48 1.60 9.59 5.58
CA PRO A 48 0.48 10.52 5.77
C PRO A 48 -0.46 10.45 4.57
N ALA A 49 -1.78 10.56 4.79
CA ALA A 49 -2.76 10.49 3.70
C ALA A 49 -2.43 11.40 2.48
N PRO A 50 -2.00 12.67 2.65
CA PRO A 50 -1.66 13.51 1.50
C PRO A 50 -0.31 13.15 0.83
N ALA A 51 0.54 12.37 1.49
CA ALA A 51 1.85 12.02 0.94
C ALA A 51 1.78 10.94 -0.15
N LEU A 52 0.73 10.09 -0.15
CA LEU A 52 0.56 9.10 -1.21
C LEU A 52 0.34 9.72 -2.59
N PRO A 53 -0.65 10.62 -2.81
CA PRO A 53 -0.80 11.26 -4.12
C PRO A 53 0.43 12.08 -4.51
N ALA A 54 1.05 12.81 -3.58
CA ALA A 54 2.28 13.54 -3.83
C ALA A 54 3.43 12.63 -4.28
N LEU A 55 3.57 11.43 -3.68
CA LEU A 55 4.55 10.43 -4.12
C LEU A 55 4.28 10.01 -5.57
N LEU A 56 3.02 9.69 -5.92
CA LEU A 56 2.64 9.27 -7.27
C LEU A 56 2.91 10.34 -8.34
N GLU A 57 2.80 11.61 -7.97
CA GLU A 57 3.13 12.74 -8.84
C GLU A 57 4.63 12.82 -9.15
N HIS A 58 5.49 12.42 -8.22
CA HIS A 58 6.95 12.43 -8.38
C HIS A 58 7.52 11.17 -9.03
N LEU A 59 6.73 10.11 -9.19
CA LEU A 59 7.12 8.91 -9.93
C LEU A 59 7.22 9.23 -11.43
N THR A 60 8.26 8.72 -12.10
CA THR A 60 8.43 8.89 -13.54
C THR A 60 7.29 8.19 -14.30
N PRO A 61 7.03 8.52 -15.58
CA PRO A 61 6.01 7.84 -16.37
C PRO A 61 6.21 6.32 -16.43
N ASP A 62 7.46 5.85 -16.50
CA ASP A 62 7.80 4.43 -16.45
C ASP A 62 7.44 3.81 -15.09
N ASP A 63 7.76 4.48 -13.98
CA ASP A 63 7.40 4.04 -12.62
C ASP A 63 5.88 4.02 -12.41
N ARG A 64 5.17 5.00 -12.97
CA ARG A 64 3.72 5.12 -12.85
C ARG A 64 3.00 3.98 -13.57
N ARG A 65 3.54 3.52 -14.71
CA ARG A 65 2.99 2.39 -15.46
C ARG A 65 3.10 1.07 -14.68
N LEU A 66 4.18 0.89 -13.91
CA LEU A 66 4.34 -0.24 -13.00
C LEU A 66 3.36 -0.18 -11.82
N ALA A 67 3.04 1.03 -11.33
CA ALA A 67 2.11 1.23 -10.21
C ALA A 67 0.62 1.09 -10.59
N SER A 68 0.26 1.30 -11.87
CA SER A 68 -1.13 1.25 -12.37
C SER A 68 -1.56 -0.10 -12.98
N ALA A 69 -0.63 -1.02 -13.20
CA ALA A 69 -0.94 -2.38 -13.67
C ALA A 69 -1.60 -3.23 -12.56
#